data_AF-A0A952UPG0-F1
#
_entry.id   AF-A0A952UPG0-F1
#
_cell.length_a   1.000
_cell.length_b   1.000
_cell.length_c   1.000
_cell.angle_alpha   90.00
_cell.angle_beta   90.00
_cell.angle_gamma   90.00
#
_symmetry.space_group_name_H-M   'P 1'
#
loop_
_entity.id
_entity.type
_entity.pdbx_description
1 polymer ?
#
loop_
_entity_poly.entity_id
_entity_poly.type
_entity_poly.pdbx_seq_one_letter_code
_entity_poly.pdbx_strand_id
1 'polypeptide(L)'
;MPSTPQAERLSELELDALWTIYEGHSLVIEFPQQAGTDPYANAIMNVAFEGEEAVAEVAEIPLDVAQSLIAAGLLVRSDDGPVLDEASWYDDELGCTVKAEEYVLSDDGSAVIEATADGPTPGSGGDWDEDEDGDDTDDDWDEDDDEDEWDEDEDDGDDDDEWDSEDDEDEDEED
;
A
#
# COMPACT_ATOMS: atom_id res chain seq x y z
N MET A 1 8.60 -20.41 -19.47
CA MET A 1 7.80 -19.18 -19.31
C MET A 1 8.02 -18.29 -20.52
N PRO A 2 6.99 -17.72 -21.18
CA PRO A 2 7.23 -16.56 -22.04
C PRO A 2 7.60 -15.39 -21.11
N SER A 3 8.84 -14.90 -21.19
CA SER A 3 9.22 -13.65 -20.53
C SER A 3 8.28 -12.57 -21.03
N THR A 4 7.44 -12.01 -20.17
CA THR A 4 6.58 -10.88 -20.54
C THR A 4 7.52 -9.70 -20.84
N PRO A 5 7.70 -9.30 -22.11
CA PRO A 5 8.74 -8.33 -22.47
C PRO A 5 8.49 -6.93 -21.91
N GLN A 6 7.36 -6.71 -21.21
CA GLN A 6 7.05 -5.51 -20.45
C GLN A 6 7.73 -5.47 -19.08
N ALA A 7 7.87 -6.60 -18.38
CA ALA A 7 8.51 -6.64 -17.06
C ALA A 7 9.96 -6.13 -17.11
N GLU A 8 10.71 -6.55 -18.13
CA GLU A 8 12.10 -6.13 -18.36
C GLU A 8 12.26 -4.67 -18.85
N ARG A 9 11.14 -3.97 -19.10
CA ARG A 9 11.13 -2.57 -19.56
C ARG A 9 10.78 -1.57 -18.47
N LEU A 10 10.21 -2.04 -17.37
CA LEU A 10 9.93 -1.21 -16.21
C LEU A 10 11.22 -0.94 -15.44
N SER A 11 11.32 0.27 -14.90
CA SER A 11 12.30 0.57 -13.86
C SER A 11 11.98 -0.18 -12.57
N GLU A 12 12.97 -0.30 -11.69
CA GLU A 12 12.79 -0.92 -10.37
C GLU A 12 11.67 -0.24 -9.58
N LEU A 13 11.60 1.10 -9.64
CA LEU A 13 10.56 1.90 -8.98
C LEU A 13 9.16 1.66 -9.58
N GLU A 14 9.05 1.53 -10.90
CA GLU A 14 7.77 1.21 -11.54
C GLU A 14 7.32 -0.21 -11.21
N LEU A 15 8.26 -1.16 -11.13
CA LEU A 15 7.96 -2.53 -10.75
C LEU A 15 7.54 -2.61 -9.27
N ASP A 16 8.25 -1.92 -8.38
CA ASP A 16 7.93 -1.82 -6.94
C ASP A 16 6.56 -1.19 -6.71
N ALA A 17 6.24 -0.10 -7.41
CA ALA A 17 4.91 0.50 -7.35
C ALA A 17 3.82 -0.44 -7.87
N LEU A 18 4.08 -1.18 -8.96
CA LEU A 18 3.14 -2.17 -9.49
C LEU A 18 2.90 -3.31 -8.50
N TRP A 19 3.94 -3.79 -7.83
CA TRP A 19 3.85 -4.79 -6.76
C TRP A 19 3.06 -4.26 -5.57
N THR A 20 3.33 -3.03 -5.15
CA THR A 20 2.59 -2.34 -4.07
C THR A 20 1.09 -2.30 -4.38
N ILE A 21 0.71 -1.93 -5.62
CA ILE A 21 -0.69 -1.87 -6.05
C ILE A 21 -1.31 -3.27 -6.14
N TYR A 22 -0.54 -4.29 -6.54
CA TYR A 22 -0.99 -5.68 -6.59
C TYR A 22 -1.23 -6.29 -5.20
N GLU A 23 -0.34 -6.02 -4.25
CA GLU A 23 -0.47 -6.48 -2.86
C GLU A 23 -1.57 -5.72 -2.11
N GLY A 24 -1.75 -4.45 -2.46
CA GLY A 24 -2.86 -3.64 -2.00
C GLY A 24 -4.17 -3.94 -2.73
N HIS A 25 -5.07 -2.97 -2.69
CA HIS A 25 -6.39 -3.03 -3.28
C HIS A 25 -6.43 -2.36 -4.66
N SER A 26 -5.98 -1.11 -4.74
CA SER A 26 -6.04 -0.30 -5.96
C SER A 26 -5.18 0.95 -5.84
N LEU A 27 -4.96 1.63 -6.97
CA LEU A 27 -4.36 2.95 -7.04
C LEU A 27 -5.45 4.00 -7.17
N VAL A 28 -5.45 5.03 -6.34
CA VAL A 28 -6.33 6.20 -6.45
C VAL A 28 -5.49 7.41 -6.83
N ILE A 29 -5.91 8.14 -7.87
CA ILE A 29 -5.33 9.43 -8.24
C ILE A 29 -6.33 10.53 -7.94
N GLU A 30 -5.90 11.50 -7.15
CA GLU A 30 -6.71 12.62 -6.69
C GLU A 30 -6.32 13.89 -7.44
N PHE A 31 -7.32 14.60 -7.92
CA PHE A 31 -7.21 15.79 -8.75
C PHE A 31 -7.89 16.99 -8.06
N PRO A 32 -7.18 17.71 -7.18
CA PRO A 32 -7.67 18.95 -6.62
C PRO A 32 -8.05 19.93 -7.74
N GLN A 33 -9.26 20.49 -7.69
CA GLN A 33 -9.75 21.41 -8.74
C GLN A 33 -9.28 22.86 -8.53
N GLN A 34 -8.32 23.08 -7.63
CA GLN A 34 -7.65 24.35 -7.40
C GLN A 34 -6.51 24.57 -8.38
N ALA A 35 -6.41 25.79 -8.93
CA ALA A 35 -5.32 26.14 -9.83
C ALA A 35 -3.98 26.15 -9.09
N GLY A 36 -3.00 25.40 -9.62
CA GLY A 36 -1.65 25.34 -9.08
C GLY A 36 -1.42 24.25 -8.03
N THR A 37 -2.43 23.43 -7.73
CA THR A 37 -2.28 22.23 -6.92
C THR A 37 -2.07 21.04 -7.85
N ASP A 38 -1.00 20.29 -7.62
CA ASP A 38 -0.69 19.11 -8.41
C ASP A 38 -1.54 17.91 -7.95
N PRO A 39 -1.93 17.00 -8.87
CA PRO A 39 -2.52 15.72 -8.50
C PRO A 39 -1.54 14.87 -7.69
N TYR A 40 -2.07 13.94 -6.92
CA TYR A 40 -1.27 12.97 -6.15
C TYR A 40 -1.88 11.57 -6.27
N ALA A 41 -1.06 10.55 -6.09
CA ALA A 41 -1.43 9.16 -6.33
C ALA A 41 -1.11 8.30 -5.11
N ASN A 42 -2.11 7.56 -4.65
CA ASN A 42 -2.06 6.74 -3.44
C ASN A 42 -2.45 5.30 -3.77
N ALA A 43 -1.59 4.34 -3.47
CA ALA A 43 -1.98 2.94 -3.45
C ALA A 43 -2.70 2.64 -2.13
N ILE A 44 -3.92 2.14 -2.21
CA ILE A 44 -4.72 1.72 -1.06
C ILE A 44 -4.26 0.33 -0.67
N MET A 45 -3.60 0.17 0.47
CA MET A 45 -3.00 -1.10 0.91
C MET A 45 -4.00 -1.96 1.67
N ASN A 46 -4.75 -1.35 2.58
CA ASN A 46 -5.73 -2.04 3.40
C ASN A 46 -6.88 -1.10 3.76
N VAL A 47 -8.06 -1.66 4.00
CA VAL A 47 -9.25 -0.92 4.43
C VAL A 47 -9.82 -1.59 5.67
N ALA A 48 -9.91 -0.82 6.75
CA ALA A 48 -10.50 -1.23 8.02
C ALA A 48 -11.69 -0.32 8.37
N PHE A 49 -12.56 -0.81 9.24
CA PHE A 49 -13.64 0.00 9.80
C PHE A 49 -13.34 0.32 11.26
N GLU A 50 -13.27 1.60 11.59
CA GLU A 50 -13.13 2.11 12.95
C GLU A 50 -14.45 2.74 13.38
N GLY A 51 -15.31 1.93 14.02
CA GLY A 51 -16.66 2.35 14.38
C GLY A 51 -17.58 2.43 13.17
N GLU A 52 -18.00 3.64 12.78
CA GLU A 52 -18.86 3.89 11.62
C GLU A 52 -18.08 4.46 10.42
N GLU A 53 -16.76 4.60 10.54
CA GLU A 53 -15.89 5.23 9.54
C GLU A 53 -14.94 4.19 8.91
N ALA A 54 -14.76 4.27 7.59
CA ALA A 54 -13.79 3.46 6.88
C ALA A 54 -12.44 4.20 6.87
N VAL A 55 -11.40 3.53 7.34
CA VAL A 55 -10.03 4.06 7.38
C VAL A 55 -9.17 3.19 6.48
N ALA A 56 -8.31 3.82 5.69
CA ALA A 56 -7.40 3.11 4.80
C ALA A 56 -5.93 3.37 5.13
N GLU A 57 -5.15 2.31 5.03
CA GLU A 57 -3.70 2.41 4.95
C GLU A 57 -3.34 2.71 3.49
N VAL A 58 -2.56 3.77 3.29
CA VAL A 58 -2.17 4.22 1.95
C VAL A 58 -0.67 4.34 1.82
N ALA A 59 -0.15 3.97 0.65
CA ALA A 59 1.24 4.19 0.25
C ALA A 59 1.28 5.25 -0.87
N GLU A 60 2.08 6.30 -0.68
CA GLU A 60 2.27 7.32 -1.71
C GLU A 60 3.06 6.76 -2.88
N ILE A 61 2.51 6.91 -4.09
CA ILE A 61 3.18 6.54 -5.33
C ILE A 61 3.53 7.82 -6.10
N PRO A 62 4.76 7.99 -6.59
CA PRO A 62 5.10 9.12 -7.43
C PRO A 62 4.17 9.23 -8.64
N LEU A 63 3.58 10.40 -8.87
CA LEU A 63 2.56 10.59 -9.90
C LEU A 63 3.06 10.22 -11.31
N ASP A 64 4.33 10.51 -11.61
CA ASP A 64 4.95 10.17 -12.89
C ASP A 64 5.07 8.66 -13.09
N VAL A 65 5.36 7.91 -12.03
CA VAL A 65 5.38 6.44 -12.03
C VAL A 65 3.97 5.89 -12.27
N ALA A 66 2.98 6.37 -11.51
CA ALA A 66 1.58 5.99 -11.69
C ALA A 66 1.10 6.23 -13.13
N GLN A 67 1.38 7.42 -13.68
CA GLN A 67 1.03 7.77 -15.06
C GLN A 67 1.77 6.91 -16.09
N SER A 68 3.03 6.56 -15.83
CA SER A 68 3.79 5.65 -16.69
C SER A 68 3.16 4.26 -16.76
N LEU A 69 2.77 3.70 -15.60
CA LEU A 69 2.11 2.39 -15.51
C LEU A 69 0.75 2.37 -16.23
N ILE A 70 -0.04 3.44 -16.10
CA ILE A 70 -1.30 3.62 -16.84
C ILE A 70 -1.04 3.72 -18.35
N ALA A 71 -0.06 4.54 -18.76
CA ALA A 71 0.29 4.71 -20.17
C ALA A 71 0.85 3.43 -20.81
N ALA A 72 1.51 2.58 -20.02
CA ALA A 72 1.97 1.26 -20.41
C ALA A 72 0.83 0.22 -20.54
N GLY A 73 -0.39 0.58 -20.10
CA GLY A 73 -1.56 -0.28 -20.12
C GLY A 73 -1.58 -1.32 -19.00
N LEU A 74 -0.72 -1.17 -17.99
CA LEU A 74 -0.61 -2.13 -16.88
C LEU A 74 -1.67 -1.87 -15.81
N LEU A 75 -2.16 -0.64 -15.73
CA LEU A 75 -3.27 -0.23 -14.89
C LEU A 75 -4.44 0.22 -15.76
N VAL A 76 -5.65 -0.16 -15.37
CA VAL A 76 -6.90 0.22 -16.03
C VAL A 76 -7.78 0.95 -15.06
N ARG A 77 -8.48 1.98 -15.56
CA ARG A 77 -9.44 2.73 -14.75
C ARG A 77 -10.61 1.82 -14.36
N SER A 78 -10.93 1.81 -13.07
CA SER A 78 -12.10 1.14 -12.52
C SER A 78 -13.39 1.86 -12.93
N ASP A 79 -14.38 1.11 -13.38
CA ASP A 79 -15.72 1.62 -13.69
C ASP A 79 -16.58 1.81 -12.42
N ASP A 80 -16.22 1.14 -11.33
CA ASP A 80 -16.95 1.17 -10.06
C ASP A 80 -16.68 2.46 -9.26
N GLY A 81 -15.55 3.12 -9.55
CA GLY A 81 -15.11 4.33 -8.85
C GLY A 81 -14.23 4.02 -7.63
N PRO A 82 -13.73 5.05 -6.92
CA PRO A 82 -12.82 4.85 -5.80
C PRO A 82 -13.46 4.07 -4.66
N VAL A 83 -12.71 3.11 -4.11
CA VAL A 83 -13.17 2.16 -3.07
C VAL A 83 -13.60 2.83 -1.76
N LEU A 84 -12.99 3.95 -1.41
CA LEU A 84 -13.18 4.61 -0.11
C LEU A 84 -14.17 5.76 -0.15
N ASP A 85 -14.32 6.40 -1.30
CA ASP A 85 -14.98 7.70 -1.40
C ASP A 85 -15.85 7.88 -2.64
N GLU A 86 -16.64 8.95 -2.63
CA GLU A 86 -17.27 9.42 -3.85
C GLU A 86 -16.19 9.84 -4.87
N ALA A 87 -16.47 9.66 -6.17
CA ALA A 87 -15.55 10.10 -7.23
C ALA A 87 -15.29 11.62 -7.23
N SER A 88 -16.02 12.40 -6.41
CA SER A 88 -15.76 13.80 -6.16
C SER A 88 -16.35 14.25 -4.83
N TRP A 89 -15.55 14.90 -3.99
CA TRP A 89 -15.98 15.53 -2.73
C TRP A 89 -15.41 16.93 -2.60
N TYR A 90 -15.91 17.69 -1.63
CA TYR A 90 -15.29 18.96 -1.23
C TYR A 90 -14.38 18.68 -0.05
N ASP A 91 -13.12 19.06 -0.21
CA ASP A 91 -12.11 18.95 0.83
C ASP A 91 -12.01 20.29 1.58
N ASP A 92 -12.33 20.27 2.87
CA ASP A 92 -12.33 21.46 3.72
C ASP A 92 -10.92 21.98 4.02
N GLU A 93 -9.90 21.11 4.06
CA GLU A 93 -8.51 21.48 4.32
C GLU A 93 -7.89 22.18 3.11
N LEU A 94 -8.16 21.65 1.92
CA LEU A 94 -7.75 22.26 0.64
C LEU A 94 -8.66 23.42 0.24
N GLY A 95 -9.87 23.51 0.82
CA GLY A 95 -10.87 24.51 0.47
C GLY A 95 -11.33 24.40 -0.99
N CYS A 96 -11.32 23.20 -1.56
CA CYS A 96 -11.67 22.97 -2.96
C CYS A 96 -12.29 21.59 -3.20
N THR A 97 -12.94 21.44 -4.35
CA THR A 97 -13.41 20.12 -4.78
C THR A 97 -12.24 19.27 -5.24
N VAL A 98 -12.16 18.04 -4.76
CA VAL A 98 -11.26 17.00 -5.26
C VAL A 98 -12.07 16.04 -6.12
N LYS A 99 -11.45 15.52 -7.18
CA LYS A 99 -11.97 14.41 -7.97
C LYS A 99 -11.00 13.24 -7.86
N ALA A 100 -11.50 12.04 -7.67
CA ALA A 100 -10.68 10.85 -7.61
C ALA A 100 -11.00 9.89 -8.75
N GLU A 101 -9.96 9.24 -9.23
CA GLU A 101 -10.06 8.15 -10.18
C GLU A 101 -9.32 6.93 -9.64
N GLU A 102 -10.00 5.79 -9.62
CA GLU A 102 -9.38 4.52 -9.23
C GLU A 102 -8.87 3.77 -10.46
N TYR A 103 -7.71 3.15 -10.27
CA TYR A 103 -7.03 2.30 -11.22
C TYR A 103 -6.70 0.95 -10.56
N VAL A 104 -7.03 -0.13 -11.24
CA VAL A 104 -6.76 -1.50 -10.81
C VAL A 104 -5.79 -2.18 -11.77
N LEU A 105 -5.21 -3.28 -11.33
CA LEU A 105 -4.30 -4.08 -12.14
C LEU A 105 -5.04 -4.62 -13.38
N SER A 106 -4.45 -4.43 -14.55
CA SER A 106 -4.93 -5.06 -15.78
C SER A 106 -4.49 -6.52 -15.88
N ASP A 107 -5.00 -7.24 -16.87
CA ASP A 107 -4.50 -8.59 -17.21
C ASP A 107 -2.99 -8.57 -17.54
N ASP A 108 -2.52 -7.55 -18.26
CA ASP A 108 -1.11 -7.38 -18.62
C ASP A 108 -0.26 -7.02 -17.38
N GLY A 109 -0.80 -6.20 -16.48
CA GLY A 109 -0.18 -5.87 -15.19
C GLY A 109 -0.01 -7.12 -14.32
N SER A 110 -1.07 -7.92 -14.20
CA SER A 110 -1.04 -9.21 -13.50
C SER A 110 0.02 -10.14 -14.09
N ALA A 111 0.11 -10.23 -15.42
CA ALA A 111 1.11 -11.05 -16.09
C ALA A 111 2.57 -10.57 -15.88
N VAL A 112 2.79 -9.28 -15.60
CA VAL A 112 4.10 -8.75 -15.21
C VAL A 112 4.46 -9.17 -13.79
N ILE A 113 3.50 -9.10 -12.86
CA ILE A 113 3.67 -9.56 -11.48
C ILE A 113 3.99 -11.05 -11.46
N GLU A 114 3.18 -11.88 -12.11
CA GLU A 114 3.42 -13.34 -12.20
C GLU A 114 4.81 -13.67 -12.75
N ALA A 115 5.24 -12.97 -13.80
CA ALA A 115 6.56 -13.19 -14.41
C ALA A 115 7.74 -12.76 -13.51
N THR A 116 7.50 -11.85 -12.56
CA THR A 116 8.54 -11.37 -11.63
C THR A 116 8.48 -12.08 -10.27
N ALA A 117 7.34 -12.69 -9.94
CA ALA A 117 7.12 -13.48 -8.72
C ALA A 117 7.98 -14.75 -8.66
N ASP A 118 8.21 -15.39 -9.81
CA ASP A 118 9.02 -16.63 -9.91
C ASP A 118 10.52 -16.42 -9.67
N GLY A 119 10.97 -15.18 -9.46
CA GLY A 119 12.37 -14.82 -9.32
C GLY A 119 13.23 -15.19 -10.55
N PRO A 120 14.52 -14.84 -10.56
CA PRO A 120 15.45 -15.49 -11.47
C PRO A 120 15.45 -16.97 -11.12
N THR A 121 14.92 -17.82 -11.99
CA THR A 121 14.88 -19.26 -11.76
C THR A 121 16.30 -19.73 -11.44
N PRO A 122 16.60 -20.27 -10.25
CA PRO A 122 17.89 -20.87 -9.96
C PRO A 122 17.94 -22.20 -10.69
N GLY A 123 18.11 -22.17 -12.02
CA GLY A 123 17.83 -23.36 -12.82
C GLY A 123 18.02 -23.26 -14.33
N SER A 124 18.58 -22.16 -14.87
CA SER A 124 19.13 -22.22 -16.23
C SER A 124 20.47 -22.97 -16.23
N GLY A 125 20.41 -24.26 -15.86
CA GLY A 125 21.54 -25.17 -15.77
C GLY A 125 21.30 -26.29 -14.76
N GLY A 126 20.46 -27.26 -15.08
CA GLY A 126 20.28 -28.42 -14.22
C GLY A 126 19.13 -29.30 -14.67
N ASP A 127 19.49 -30.34 -15.41
CA ASP A 127 18.72 -31.55 -15.64
C ASP A 127 18.24 -32.10 -14.28
N TRP A 128 16.94 -31.99 -13.99
CA TRP A 128 16.34 -32.68 -12.85
C TRP A 128 15.73 -33.97 -13.40
N ASP A 129 16.59 -34.99 -13.48
CA ASP A 129 16.16 -36.38 -13.59
C ASP A 129 15.15 -36.69 -12.49
N GLU A 130 14.04 -37.28 -12.90
CA GLU A 130 13.08 -37.97 -12.05
C GLU A 130 13.78 -39.16 -11.37
N ASP A 131 14.22 -39.01 -10.12
CA ASP A 131 14.53 -40.15 -9.27
C ASP A 131 13.58 -40.15 -8.04
N GLU A 132 12.53 -40.94 -8.22
CA GLU A 132 11.69 -41.54 -7.21
C GLU A 132 12.51 -42.55 -6.40
N ASP A 133 12.88 -42.21 -5.15
CA ASP A 133 13.30 -43.10 -4.06
C ASP A 133 13.41 -42.19 -2.80
N GLY A 134 12.54 -42.17 -1.79
CA GLY A 134 12.13 -43.29 -0.95
C GLY A 134 13.02 -43.38 0.30
N ASP A 135 12.71 -42.63 1.38
CA ASP A 135 12.89 -43.08 2.79
C ASP A 135 12.23 -42.10 3.78
N ASP A 136 11.35 -42.64 4.61
CA ASP A 136 10.74 -42.03 5.80
C ASP A 136 11.79 -41.81 6.91
N THR A 137 11.91 -40.60 7.46
CA THR A 137 12.27 -40.43 8.87
C THR A 137 11.57 -39.22 9.48
N ASP A 138 10.63 -39.50 10.38
CA ASP A 138 10.20 -38.65 11.49
C ASP A 138 11.30 -37.70 11.98
N ASP A 139 11.08 -36.39 11.85
CA ASP A 139 11.73 -35.41 12.72
C ASP A 139 10.67 -34.95 13.73
N ASP A 140 10.74 -35.59 14.90
CA ASP A 140 10.05 -35.30 16.15
C ASP A 140 10.32 -33.83 16.52
N TRP A 141 9.40 -32.92 16.20
CA TRP A 141 9.42 -31.56 16.75
C TRP A 141 8.88 -31.64 18.17
N ASP A 142 9.78 -32.02 19.09
CA ASP A 142 9.60 -31.92 20.53
C ASP A 142 9.09 -30.50 20.88
N GLU A 143 7.96 -30.49 21.57
CA GLU A 143 7.38 -29.36 22.29
C GLU A 143 8.41 -28.82 23.30
N ASP A 144 8.98 -27.63 23.05
CA ASP A 144 9.44 -26.75 24.13
C ASP A 144 8.55 -25.49 24.10
N ASP A 145 7.44 -25.67 24.81
CA ASP A 145 6.57 -24.65 25.39
C ASP A 145 7.36 -23.92 26.48
N ASP A 146 8.11 -22.89 26.11
CA ASP A 146 8.65 -21.93 27.08
C ASP A 146 7.68 -20.73 27.15
N GLU A 147 6.70 -20.91 28.02
CA GLU A 147 5.88 -19.88 28.63
C GLU A 147 6.80 -18.88 29.38
N ASP A 148 7.41 -17.93 28.67
CA ASP A 148 8.06 -16.80 29.33
C ASP A 148 6.99 -15.85 29.90
N GLU A 149 6.60 -16.17 31.13
CA GLU A 149 5.91 -15.34 32.11
C GLU A 149 6.62 -13.97 32.24
N TRP A 150 6.22 -12.97 31.44
CA TRP A 150 6.62 -11.58 31.70
C TRP A 150 5.75 -11.04 32.84
N ASP A 151 6.31 -11.17 34.05
CA ASP A 151 5.83 -10.65 35.32
C ASP A 151 4.98 -9.38 35.19
N GLU A 152 3.70 -9.53 35.51
CA GLU A 152 2.81 -8.45 35.93
C GLU A 152 3.19 -8.08 37.37
N ASP A 153 3.97 -7.01 37.57
CA ASP A 153 4.06 -6.28 38.85
C ASP A 153 4.64 -4.87 38.53
N GLU A 154 3.77 -3.89 38.30
CA GLU A 154 3.40 -2.84 39.28
C GLU A 154 4.50 -1.77 39.51
N ASP A 155 4.20 -0.59 38.98
CA ASP A 155 4.21 0.71 39.69
C ASP A 155 5.55 1.36 40.07
N ASP A 156 5.78 2.57 39.52
CA ASP A 156 6.08 3.82 40.24
C ASP A 156 6.75 4.82 39.28
N GLY A 157 5.97 5.79 38.80
CA GLY A 157 6.44 6.83 37.89
C GLY A 157 5.44 7.95 37.67
N ASP A 158 4.84 8.41 38.78
CA ASP A 158 4.24 9.73 38.99
C ASP A 158 5.05 10.80 38.21
N ASP A 159 4.51 11.30 37.10
CA ASP A 159 4.94 12.58 36.52
C ASP A 159 3.67 13.40 36.26
N ASP A 160 3.17 13.96 37.36
CA ASP A 160 2.25 15.08 37.41
C ASP A 160 2.89 16.28 36.72
N ASP A 161 2.72 16.38 35.40
CA ASP A 161 2.81 17.66 34.71
C ASP A 161 1.39 18.28 34.64
N GLU A 162 0.87 18.64 35.81
CA GLU A 162 -0.09 19.74 35.96
C GLU A 162 0.60 21.05 35.53
N TRP A 163 0.60 21.34 34.22
CA TRP A 163 0.85 22.71 33.74
C TRP A 163 -0.47 23.37 33.38
N ASP A 164 -0.94 24.04 34.43
CA ASP A 164 -1.88 25.15 34.55
C ASP A 164 -2.30 25.82 33.23
N SER A 165 -3.62 25.88 33.08
CA SER A 165 -4.36 26.72 32.17
C SER A 165 -4.22 28.21 32.54
N GLU A 166 -3.53 28.97 31.70
CA GLU A 166 -3.66 30.43 31.55
C GLU A 166 -3.76 30.67 30.02
N ASP A 167 -4.96 30.84 29.44
CA ASP A 167 -5.71 32.09 29.39
C ASP A 167 -4.83 33.27 28.96
N ASP A 168 -4.78 33.52 27.65
CA ASP A 168 -4.59 34.87 27.11
C ASP A 168 -5.42 34.96 25.81
N GLU A 169 -6.68 35.33 26.01
CA GLU A 169 -7.49 36.07 25.04
C GLU A 169 -6.77 37.40 24.77
N ASP A 170 -6.20 37.60 23.58
CA ASP A 170 -5.90 38.95 23.09
C ASP A 170 -6.66 39.20 21.77
N GLU A 171 -7.83 39.80 21.95
CA GLU A 171 -8.55 40.58 20.96
C GLU A 171 -7.73 41.83 20.62
N ASP A 172 -6.94 41.80 19.54
CA ASP A 172 -6.44 43.03 18.91
C ASP A 172 -7.36 43.44 17.74
N GLU A 173 -8.48 44.07 18.09
CA GLU A 173 -9.07 45.14 17.27
C GLU A 173 -8.16 46.38 17.37
N GLU A 174 -7.52 46.84 16.29
CA GLU A 174 -7.21 48.26 15.92
C GLU A 174 -6.72 48.24 14.44
N ASP A 175 -7.12 49.06 13.46
CA ASP A 175 -7.85 50.34 13.30
C ASP A 175 -8.40 50.39 11.85
#